data_AF-A0A8J6TXM5-F1
#
_entry.id   AF-A0A8J6TXM5-F1
#
_cell.length_a   1.000
_cell.length_b   1.000
_cell.length_c   1.000
_cell.angle_alpha   90.00
_cell.angle_beta   90.00
_cell.angle_gamma   90.00
#
_symmetry.space_group_name_H-M   'P 1'
#
loop_
_entity.id
_entity.type
_entity.pdbx_description
1 polymer ?
#
loop_
_entity_poly.entity_id
_entity_poly.type
_entity_poly.pdbx_seq_one_letter_code
_entity_poly.pdbx_strand_id
1 'polypeptide(L)'
;MDFPKYVAINDNDMELAIREGIAPMLTWYDSKRNYLPYFSLYVQEDFYGAGHHPSLSNVHVMGRYLEVLPKASRIANVEVPQEVYDHLRYWAFHIFDNEMEMPADLNLETLESLPSCDLHNLREAMFAFVGLLDLNPNDQEALKMAKHLIRMVDRYFDYDTGKWKEKLFEQERHGKVWCCCCNEYEHFRFASTVGRYIGALVKLYKVSHLQEAVDQAVRLKDACFRFHLREDGAFVGERFAEHVHSTTSTLSGIAMLGDLLHDFSILERVKSFLDHGYYQIALKDIGWCTENGMRTDLIGEANDAAELMEACICLGNAGYEEYYSRAEKALRCHILPMQLLDTSFLPNTPDEDDAKNQFASRLKGACGQPSPYGHEYEPNTTLNYGGMLQFNWDNLAGVISGLCFAWNYRVTYHSGVASVNLQFDYKDENICIKSPYGNDGVCMITLSKLMPVRIRLSDLTDRQAICMDLDREDISYTMDRNWLYLFCLPIDEPVAIPMHFVREIRDYTFNNHDLRFQFEGDHVIAARSKGKRLCFFPELEEREQI
;
A
#
# COMPACT_ATOMS: atom_id res chain seq x y z
N MET A 1 -29.95 3.86 2.52
CA MET A 1 -28.70 4.05 3.28
C MET A 1 -28.78 5.38 4.01
N ASP A 2 -28.16 5.52 5.17
CA ASP A 2 -28.14 6.79 5.93
C ASP A 2 -26.70 7.20 6.20
N PHE A 3 -26.17 8.10 5.39
CA PHE A 3 -24.75 8.43 5.38
C PHE A 3 -24.40 9.46 6.47
N PRO A 4 -23.51 9.12 7.43
CA PRO A 4 -23.13 10.04 8.49
C PRO A 4 -22.14 11.10 7.99
N LYS A 5 -22.04 12.21 8.73
CA LYS A 5 -21.01 13.23 8.51
C LYS A 5 -19.59 12.68 8.72
N TYR A 6 -19.41 11.90 9.78
CA TYR A 6 -18.13 11.33 10.20
C TYR A 6 -18.24 9.81 10.31
N VAL A 7 -17.13 9.12 10.09
CA VAL A 7 -16.99 7.68 10.32
C VAL A 7 -15.99 7.42 11.44
N ALA A 8 -16.14 6.30 12.13
CA ALA A 8 -15.09 5.85 13.06
C ALA A 8 -13.83 5.47 12.28
N ILE A 9 -12.68 6.00 12.71
CA ILE A 9 -11.38 5.72 12.10
C ILE A 9 -10.42 5.06 13.09
N ASN A 10 -9.37 4.48 12.55
CA ASN A 10 -8.17 4.06 13.26
C ASN A 10 -6.99 4.86 12.71
N ASP A 11 -6.14 5.40 13.57
CA ASP A 11 -4.92 6.13 13.18
C ASP A 11 -3.67 5.67 13.94
N ASN A 12 -3.78 4.64 14.78
CA ASN A 12 -2.72 4.25 15.70
C ASN A 12 -2.53 2.73 15.90
N ASP A 13 -3.47 1.89 15.45
CA ASP A 13 -3.42 0.44 15.63
C ASP A 13 -3.22 -0.27 14.28
N MET A 14 -1.96 -0.51 13.93
CA MET A 14 -1.60 -1.23 12.70
C MET A 14 -2.04 -2.69 12.72
N GLU A 15 -2.10 -3.32 13.89
CA GLU A 15 -2.49 -4.73 14.01
C GLU A 15 -3.99 -4.90 13.76
N LEU A 16 -4.81 -4.02 14.34
CA LEU A 16 -6.24 -3.94 14.05
C LEU A 16 -6.48 -3.77 12.55
N ALA A 17 -5.77 -2.86 11.89
CA ALA A 17 -5.97 -2.62 10.47
C ALA A 17 -5.65 -3.85 9.61
N ILE A 18 -4.55 -4.54 9.91
CA ILE A 18 -4.18 -5.78 9.25
C ILE A 18 -5.23 -6.87 9.51
N ARG A 19 -5.70 -7.01 10.76
CA ARG A 19 -6.71 -7.99 11.17
C ARG A 19 -8.05 -7.78 10.47
N GLU A 20 -8.56 -6.55 10.48
CA GLU A 20 -9.85 -6.20 9.85
C GLU A 20 -9.76 -6.33 8.32
N GLY A 21 -8.59 -6.07 7.73
CA GLY A 21 -8.38 -6.28 6.30
C GLY A 21 -8.41 -7.74 5.85
N ILE A 22 -8.14 -8.70 6.75
CA ILE A 22 -8.23 -10.13 6.44
C ILE A 22 -9.68 -10.55 6.19
N ALA A 23 -10.65 -10.04 6.97
CA ALA A 23 -12.02 -10.55 6.95
C ALA A 23 -12.70 -10.46 5.56
N PRO A 24 -12.63 -9.35 4.80
CA PRO A 24 -13.16 -9.32 3.45
C PRO A 24 -12.43 -10.29 2.50
N MET A 25 -11.13 -10.47 2.66
CA MET A 25 -10.33 -11.41 1.85
C MET A 25 -10.71 -12.88 2.09
N LEU A 26 -11.50 -13.19 3.12
CA LEU A 26 -12.04 -14.53 3.38
C LEU A 26 -13.45 -14.75 2.84
N THR A 27 -14.18 -13.69 2.49
CA THR A 27 -15.64 -13.77 2.26
C THR A 27 -16.10 -13.28 0.89
N TRP A 28 -15.29 -12.51 0.14
CA TRP A 28 -15.68 -11.97 -1.17
C TRP A 28 -15.28 -12.86 -2.35
N TYR A 29 -15.90 -14.03 -2.41
CA TYR A 29 -15.75 -15.01 -3.48
C TYR A 29 -17.11 -15.43 -4.02
N ASP A 30 -17.23 -15.55 -5.35
CA ASP A 30 -18.45 -16.04 -5.99
C ASP A 30 -18.48 -17.57 -5.98
N SER A 31 -19.22 -18.12 -5.01
CA SER A 31 -19.42 -19.58 -4.88
C SER A 31 -20.06 -20.23 -6.11
N LYS A 32 -20.74 -19.49 -6.98
CA LYS A 32 -21.34 -19.99 -8.24
C LYS A 32 -20.34 -20.01 -9.39
N ARG A 33 -19.16 -19.39 -9.23
CA ARG A 33 -18.09 -19.32 -10.23
C ARG A 33 -16.77 -19.88 -9.70
N ASN A 34 -16.81 -21.08 -9.10
CA ASN A 34 -15.64 -21.73 -8.51
C ASN A 34 -14.86 -20.82 -7.54
N TYR A 35 -15.58 -20.07 -6.72
CA TYR A 35 -15.01 -19.13 -5.75
C TYR A 35 -14.06 -18.13 -6.41
N LEU A 36 -14.42 -17.63 -7.60
CA LEU A 36 -13.71 -16.53 -8.24
C LEU A 36 -13.81 -15.28 -7.35
N PRO A 37 -12.71 -14.60 -7.01
CA PRO A 37 -12.79 -13.35 -6.27
C PRO A 37 -13.57 -12.28 -7.04
N TYR A 38 -14.37 -11.49 -6.33
CA TYR A 38 -14.90 -10.26 -6.89
C TYR A 38 -13.74 -9.27 -7.15
N PHE A 39 -13.92 -8.36 -8.11
CA PHE A 39 -12.97 -7.27 -8.35
C PHE A 39 -13.52 -5.93 -7.85
N SER A 40 -14.60 -5.46 -8.47
CA SER A 40 -15.15 -4.14 -8.21
C SER A 40 -16.22 -4.20 -7.13
N LEU A 41 -16.28 -3.18 -6.28
CA LEU A 41 -17.40 -3.00 -5.37
C LEU A 41 -17.83 -1.54 -5.35
N TYR A 42 -19.12 -1.32 -5.57
CA TYR A 42 -19.70 0.01 -5.66
C TYR A 42 -20.75 0.24 -4.57
N VAL A 43 -20.81 1.46 -4.07
CA VAL A 43 -21.86 1.96 -3.19
C VAL A 43 -22.35 3.33 -3.67
N GLN A 44 -23.67 3.47 -3.77
CA GLN A 44 -24.44 4.68 -4.02
C GLN A 44 -25.73 4.61 -3.19
N GLU A 45 -26.45 5.72 -3.05
CA GLU A 45 -27.69 5.78 -2.27
C GLU A 45 -28.71 4.69 -2.64
N ASP A 46 -28.87 4.44 -3.94
CA ASP A 46 -29.87 3.50 -4.49
C ASP A 46 -29.25 2.23 -5.10
N PHE A 47 -27.93 2.07 -5.08
CA PHE A 47 -27.23 0.96 -5.71
C PHE A 47 -26.01 0.51 -4.91
N TYR A 48 -25.88 -0.80 -4.71
CA TYR A 48 -24.68 -1.40 -4.13
C TYR A 48 -24.49 -2.83 -4.66
N GLY A 49 -23.24 -3.27 -4.72
CA GLY A 49 -22.91 -4.64 -5.07
C GLY A 49 -21.46 -4.84 -5.52
N ALA A 50 -21.05 -6.10 -5.54
CA ALA A 50 -19.77 -6.53 -6.10
C ALA A 50 -19.90 -7.03 -7.55
N GLY A 51 -18.81 -6.94 -8.31
CA GLY A 51 -18.74 -7.35 -9.71
C GLY A 51 -17.41 -7.98 -10.07
N HIS A 52 -17.39 -8.74 -11.16
CA HIS A 52 -16.18 -9.35 -11.69
C HIS A 52 -15.61 -8.56 -12.87
N HIS A 53 -14.30 -8.68 -13.05
CA HIS A 53 -13.61 -8.20 -14.25
C HIS A 53 -12.96 -9.40 -14.97
N PRO A 54 -13.03 -9.50 -16.30
CA PRO A 54 -12.48 -10.61 -17.08
C PRO A 54 -11.00 -10.93 -16.80
N SER A 55 -10.17 -9.92 -16.55
CA SER A 55 -8.73 -10.10 -16.26
C SER A 55 -8.35 -9.87 -14.79
N LEU A 56 -9.10 -9.05 -14.05
CA LEU A 56 -8.66 -8.58 -12.72
C LEU A 56 -9.19 -9.47 -11.59
N SER A 57 -10.33 -10.13 -11.78
CA SER A 57 -10.87 -11.05 -10.75
C SER A 57 -10.01 -12.31 -10.60
N ASN A 58 -9.64 -12.95 -11.71
CA ASN A 58 -8.94 -14.24 -11.74
C ASN A 58 -7.43 -14.10 -11.54
N VAL A 59 -6.82 -12.99 -11.96
CA VAL A 59 -5.37 -12.77 -11.80
C VAL A 59 -5.07 -11.73 -10.72
N HIS A 60 -5.63 -10.53 -10.84
CA HIS A 60 -5.21 -9.37 -10.04
C HIS A 60 -5.52 -9.53 -8.55
N VAL A 61 -6.80 -9.72 -8.21
CA VAL A 61 -7.25 -9.86 -6.82
C VAL A 61 -6.71 -11.13 -6.20
N MET A 62 -6.84 -12.25 -6.91
CA MET A 62 -6.32 -13.55 -6.48
C MET A 62 -4.83 -13.50 -6.13
N GLY A 63 -4.01 -12.93 -7.02
CA GLY A 63 -2.57 -12.86 -6.83
C GLY A 63 -2.19 -12.00 -5.62
N ARG A 64 -2.85 -10.86 -5.43
CA ARG A 64 -2.64 -10.01 -4.25
C ARG A 64 -3.08 -10.68 -2.96
N TYR A 65 -4.22 -11.38 -2.96
CA TYR A 65 -4.70 -12.11 -1.78
C TYR A 65 -3.71 -13.20 -1.35
N LEU A 66 -3.18 -13.98 -2.30
CA LEU A 66 -2.15 -14.98 -2.02
C LEU A 66 -0.87 -14.36 -1.45
N GLU A 67 -0.44 -13.20 -1.95
CA GLU A 67 0.78 -12.56 -1.45
C GLU A 67 0.65 -12.06 -0.01
N VAL A 68 -0.52 -11.56 0.36
CA VAL A 68 -0.70 -10.85 1.63
C VAL A 68 -1.23 -11.72 2.76
N LEU A 69 -2.19 -12.63 2.49
CA LEU A 69 -2.86 -13.45 3.51
C LEU A 69 -1.88 -14.22 4.42
N PRO A 70 -0.83 -14.88 3.91
CA PRO A 70 0.12 -15.59 4.76
C PRO A 70 0.84 -14.69 5.77
N LYS A 71 1.22 -13.47 5.36
CA LYS A 71 1.93 -12.51 6.22
C LYS A 71 0.98 -11.84 7.21
N ALA A 72 -0.16 -11.37 6.71
CA ALA A 72 -1.17 -10.70 7.51
C ALA A 72 -1.71 -11.61 8.63
N SER A 73 -2.00 -12.89 8.31
CA SER A 73 -2.49 -13.88 9.27
C SER A 73 -1.51 -14.13 10.42
N ARG A 74 -0.20 -14.21 10.12
CA ARG A 74 0.85 -14.34 11.16
C ARG A 74 0.95 -13.10 12.05
N ILE A 75 0.87 -11.90 11.47
CA ILE A 75 0.91 -10.64 12.21
C ILE A 75 -0.30 -10.50 13.14
N ALA A 76 -1.51 -10.71 12.61
CA ALA A 76 -2.74 -10.56 13.35
C ALA A 76 -3.09 -11.79 14.22
N ASN A 77 -2.33 -12.88 14.12
CA ASN A 77 -2.66 -14.17 14.72
C ASN A 77 -4.11 -14.60 14.39
N VAL A 78 -4.45 -14.59 13.10
CA VAL A 78 -5.75 -15.02 12.56
C VAL A 78 -5.55 -16.28 11.74
N GLU A 79 -6.31 -17.33 12.04
CA GLU A 79 -6.29 -18.55 11.22
C GLU A 79 -7.06 -18.32 9.91
N VAL A 80 -6.39 -18.56 8.78
CA VAL A 80 -7.02 -18.54 7.46
C VAL A 80 -7.43 -19.97 7.09
N PRO A 81 -8.71 -20.22 6.78
CA PRO A 81 -9.16 -21.55 6.39
C PRO A 81 -8.41 -22.08 5.16
N GLN A 82 -8.00 -23.35 5.20
CA GLN A 82 -7.24 -23.97 4.11
C GLN A 82 -7.97 -23.91 2.76
N GLU A 83 -9.31 -24.01 2.77
CA GLU A 83 -10.15 -23.90 1.58
C GLU A 83 -9.95 -22.58 0.82
N VAL A 84 -9.67 -21.47 1.53
CA VAL A 84 -9.39 -20.18 0.90
C VAL A 84 -8.10 -20.26 0.08
N TYR A 85 -7.05 -20.86 0.65
CA TYR A 85 -5.80 -21.08 -0.08
C TYR A 85 -5.97 -22.06 -1.23
N ASP A 86 -6.82 -23.08 -1.08
CA ASP A 86 -7.09 -24.05 -2.16
C ASP A 86 -7.79 -23.38 -3.35
N HIS A 87 -8.78 -22.51 -3.10
CA HIS A 87 -9.46 -21.74 -4.15
C HIS A 87 -8.51 -20.77 -4.85
N LEU A 88 -7.72 -20.02 -4.09
CA LEU A 88 -6.74 -19.10 -4.67
C LEU A 88 -5.65 -19.84 -5.46
N ARG A 89 -5.16 -20.97 -4.94
CA ARG A 89 -4.20 -21.84 -5.62
C ARG A 89 -4.77 -22.35 -6.95
N TYR A 90 -6.02 -22.81 -6.96
CA TYR A 90 -6.68 -23.25 -8.19
C TYR A 90 -6.56 -22.19 -9.28
N TRP A 91 -6.94 -20.94 -8.99
CA TRP A 91 -6.87 -19.85 -9.94
C TRP A 91 -5.43 -19.47 -10.31
N ALA A 92 -4.48 -19.51 -9.37
CA ALA A 92 -3.06 -19.24 -9.64
C ALA A 92 -2.45 -20.11 -10.74
N PHE A 93 -2.91 -21.37 -10.87
CA PHE A 93 -2.47 -22.27 -11.94
C PHE A 93 -3.42 -22.28 -13.14
N HIS A 94 -4.74 -22.21 -12.90
CA HIS A 94 -5.74 -22.28 -13.97
C HIS A 94 -5.61 -21.15 -15.00
N ILE A 95 -5.17 -19.95 -14.59
CA ILE A 95 -4.93 -18.84 -15.52
C ILE A 95 -3.84 -19.14 -16.56
N PHE A 96 -3.02 -20.18 -16.37
CA PHE A 96 -2.00 -20.63 -17.32
C PHE A 96 -2.43 -21.86 -18.14
N ASP A 97 -3.62 -22.41 -17.89
CA ASP A 97 -4.18 -23.54 -18.65
C ASP A 97 -4.76 -23.05 -19.98
N ASN A 98 -3.87 -22.64 -20.87
CA ASN A 98 -4.17 -22.11 -22.19
C ASN A 98 -2.94 -22.17 -23.12
N GLU A 99 -3.15 -22.05 -24.42
CA GLU A 99 -2.08 -22.13 -25.44
C GLU A 99 -1.02 -21.03 -25.32
N MET A 100 -1.35 -19.89 -24.71
CA MET A 100 -0.41 -18.79 -24.58
C MET A 100 0.66 -19.06 -23.52
N GLU A 101 0.40 -19.99 -22.60
CA GLU A 101 1.18 -20.21 -21.38
C GLU A 101 1.42 -18.91 -20.60
N MET A 102 0.44 -17.99 -20.63
CA MET A 102 0.43 -16.70 -19.93
C MET A 102 -0.86 -16.57 -19.12
N PRO A 103 -0.92 -15.65 -18.14
CA PRO A 103 -2.16 -15.34 -17.43
C PRO A 103 -3.25 -14.90 -18.41
N ALA A 104 -4.21 -15.79 -18.68
CA ALA A 104 -5.29 -15.54 -19.61
C ALA A 104 -6.41 -14.74 -18.95
N ASP A 105 -7.05 -13.89 -19.74
CA ASP A 105 -8.33 -13.31 -19.39
C ASP A 105 -9.42 -14.41 -19.42
N LEU A 106 -10.51 -14.17 -18.71
CA LEU A 106 -11.59 -15.12 -18.54
C LEU A 106 -12.85 -14.68 -19.27
N ASN A 107 -13.52 -15.60 -19.95
CA ASN A 107 -14.92 -15.42 -20.30
C ASN A 107 -15.77 -15.57 -19.03
N LEU A 108 -16.38 -14.49 -18.52
CA LEU A 108 -17.13 -14.53 -17.26
C LEU A 108 -18.45 -15.34 -17.30
N GLU A 109 -18.92 -15.72 -18.49
CA GLU A 109 -20.10 -16.57 -18.67
C GLU A 109 -19.73 -18.06 -18.67
N THR A 110 -18.66 -18.44 -19.39
CA THR A 110 -18.24 -19.85 -19.53
C THR A 110 -17.13 -20.26 -18.58
N LEU A 111 -16.41 -19.29 -17.99
CA LEU A 111 -15.18 -19.47 -17.22
C LEU A 111 -14.05 -20.13 -18.01
N GLU A 112 -14.07 -20.03 -19.34
CA GLU A 112 -13.00 -20.50 -20.21
C GLU A 112 -11.98 -19.39 -20.45
N SER A 113 -10.70 -19.79 -20.58
CA SER A 113 -9.60 -18.90 -20.94
C SER A 113 -9.79 -18.29 -22.33
N LEU A 114 -9.61 -16.98 -22.42
CA LEU A 114 -9.56 -16.25 -23.69
C LEU A 114 -8.11 -16.22 -24.22
N PRO A 115 -7.89 -16.16 -25.54
CA PRO A 115 -6.56 -16.01 -26.15
C PRO A 115 -6.06 -14.55 -26.02
N SER A 116 -6.22 -13.96 -24.84
CA SER A 116 -5.78 -12.61 -24.51
C SER A 116 -5.17 -12.57 -23.10
N CYS A 117 -4.12 -11.77 -22.96
CA CYS A 117 -3.41 -11.56 -21.70
C CYS A 117 -3.29 -10.06 -21.43
N ASP A 118 -3.88 -9.63 -20.32
CA ASP A 118 -3.66 -8.31 -19.76
C ASP A 118 -2.29 -8.23 -19.07
N LEU A 119 -1.33 -7.54 -19.69
CA LEU A 119 0.04 -7.40 -19.16
C LEU A 119 0.09 -6.59 -17.86
N HIS A 120 -1.00 -5.89 -17.50
CA HIS A 120 -1.11 -5.25 -16.20
C HIS A 120 -1.01 -6.25 -15.04
N ASN A 121 -1.41 -7.50 -15.28
CA ASN A 121 -1.52 -8.54 -14.27
C ASN A 121 -0.25 -9.39 -14.08
N LEU A 122 0.85 -9.07 -14.77
CA LEU A 122 2.10 -9.82 -14.61
C LEU A 122 2.61 -9.79 -13.16
N ARG A 123 2.47 -8.65 -12.48
CA ARG A 123 2.86 -8.48 -11.08
C ARG A 123 2.06 -9.41 -10.19
N GLU A 124 0.75 -9.45 -10.35
CA GLU A 124 -0.16 -10.21 -9.50
C GLU A 124 -0.06 -11.71 -9.77
N ALA A 125 0.14 -12.11 -11.02
CA ALA A 125 0.45 -13.50 -11.35
C ALA A 125 1.74 -13.97 -10.64
N MET A 126 2.75 -13.11 -10.53
CA MET A 126 3.96 -13.42 -9.76
C MET A 126 3.69 -13.43 -8.24
N PHE A 127 2.92 -12.47 -7.74
CA PHE A 127 2.49 -12.41 -6.34
C PHE A 127 1.78 -13.70 -5.88
N ALA A 128 1.01 -14.35 -6.76
CA ALA A 128 0.43 -15.66 -6.47
C ALA A 128 1.52 -16.69 -6.09
N PHE A 129 2.60 -16.78 -6.86
CA PHE A 129 3.70 -17.70 -6.57
C PHE A 129 4.56 -17.26 -5.38
N VAL A 130 4.71 -15.95 -5.15
CA VAL A 130 5.32 -15.44 -3.90
C VAL A 130 4.53 -15.93 -2.69
N GLY A 131 3.20 -15.80 -2.72
CA GLY A 131 2.32 -16.25 -1.64
C GLY A 131 2.38 -17.75 -1.39
N LEU A 132 2.33 -18.56 -2.45
CA LEU A 132 2.44 -20.02 -2.35
C LEU A 132 3.79 -20.48 -1.78
N LEU A 133 4.89 -19.81 -2.16
CA LEU A 133 6.23 -20.09 -1.63
C LEU A 133 6.40 -19.60 -0.19
N ASP A 134 5.72 -18.53 0.22
CA ASP A 134 5.70 -18.09 1.62
C ASP A 134 4.93 -19.08 2.51
N LEU A 135 3.84 -19.67 2.00
CA LEU A 135 3.09 -20.74 2.68
C LEU A 135 3.89 -22.05 2.75
N ASN A 136 4.51 -22.44 1.64
CA ASN A 136 5.31 -23.65 1.53
C ASN A 136 6.56 -23.40 0.67
N PRO A 137 7.72 -23.14 1.30
CA PRO A 137 8.97 -22.90 0.58
C PRO A 137 9.42 -24.07 -0.32
N ASN A 138 8.89 -25.27 -0.12
CA ASN A 138 9.21 -26.46 -0.91
C ASN A 138 8.28 -26.68 -2.10
N ASP A 139 7.33 -25.79 -2.37
CA ASP A 139 6.39 -25.90 -3.48
C ASP A 139 7.10 -25.80 -4.85
N GLN A 140 7.40 -26.96 -5.42
CA GLN A 140 8.10 -27.07 -6.70
C GLN A 140 7.27 -26.58 -7.88
N GLU A 141 5.95 -26.64 -7.78
CA GLU A 141 5.04 -26.22 -8.85
C GLU A 141 5.01 -24.70 -8.92
N ALA A 142 4.85 -24.03 -7.77
CA ALA A 142 4.92 -22.58 -7.67
C ALA A 142 6.29 -22.05 -8.13
N LEU A 143 7.39 -22.69 -7.71
CA LEU A 143 8.74 -22.31 -8.14
C LEU A 143 8.93 -22.46 -9.66
N LYS A 144 8.42 -23.55 -10.26
CA LYS A 144 8.48 -23.79 -11.71
C LYS A 144 7.72 -22.69 -12.46
N MET A 145 6.56 -22.27 -11.97
CA MET A 145 5.74 -21.25 -12.60
C MET A 145 6.29 -19.83 -12.41
N ALA A 146 6.89 -19.51 -11.26
CA ALA A 146 7.64 -18.27 -11.08
C ALA A 146 8.79 -18.16 -12.09
N LYS A 147 9.59 -19.23 -12.25
CA LYS A 147 10.63 -19.31 -13.29
C LYS A 147 10.07 -19.20 -14.71
N HIS A 148 8.87 -19.74 -14.93
CA HIS A 148 8.19 -19.64 -16.22
C HIS A 148 7.84 -18.19 -16.56
N LEU A 149 7.20 -17.45 -15.64
CA LEU A 149 6.91 -16.03 -15.83
C LEU A 149 8.18 -15.20 -16.11
N ILE A 150 9.27 -15.45 -15.37
CA ILE A 150 10.57 -14.80 -15.62
C ILE A 150 11.01 -15.05 -17.07
N ARG A 151 10.98 -16.29 -17.56
CA ARG A 151 11.35 -16.63 -18.94
C ARG A 151 10.43 -15.99 -19.98
N MET A 152 9.13 -15.89 -19.69
CA MET A 152 8.17 -15.27 -20.60
C MET A 152 8.44 -13.77 -20.75
N VAL A 153 8.69 -13.07 -19.64
CA VAL A 153 9.10 -11.66 -19.69
C VAL A 153 10.44 -11.50 -20.42
N ASP A 154 11.44 -12.35 -20.15
CA ASP A 154 12.73 -12.32 -20.85
C ASP A 154 12.60 -12.53 -22.37
N ARG A 155 11.67 -13.38 -22.80
CA ARG A 155 11.44 -13.67 -24.21
C ARG A 155 10.79 -12.49 -24.91
N TYR A 156 9.72 -11.94 -24.34
CA TYR A 156 8.82 -11.03 -25.04
C TYR A 156 9.00 -9.56 -24.67
N PHE A 157 9.69 -9.23 -23.58
CA PHE A 157 10.09 -7.85 -23.30
C PHE A 157 11.43 -7.52 -23.97
N ASP A 158 11.54 -6.32 -24.53
CA ASP A 158 12.78 -5.77 -25.06
C ASP A 158 13.35 -4.73 -24.10
N TYR A 159 14.39 -5.12 -23.37
CA TYR A 159 15.08 -4.28 -22.39
C TYR A 159 15.76 -3.04 -23.01
N ASP A 160 16.12 -3.09 -24.30
CA ASP A 160 16.81 -2.00 -24.98
C ASP A 160 15.88 -0.97 -25.59
N THR A 161 14.60 -1.32 -25.79
CA THR A 161 13.59 -0.40 -26.33
C THR A 161 12.46 -0.08 -25.35
N GLY A 162 12.34 -0.85 -24.27
CA GLY A 162 11.27 -0.73 -23.29
C GLY A 162 9.92 -1.25 -23.78
N LYS A 163 9.88 -2.03 -24.86
CA LYS A 163 8.65 -2.44 -25.55
C LYS A 163 8.38 -3.94 -25.44
N TRP A 164 7.11 -4.31 -25.51
CA TRP A 164 6.69 -5.70 -25.67
C TRP A 164 6.77 -6.13 -27.14
N LYS A 165 7.23 -7.35 -27.40
CA LYS A 165 7.38 -7.95 -28.72
C LYS A 165 6.07 -8.62 -29.15
N GLU A 166 5.02 -7.83 -29.32
CA GLU A 166 3.65 -8.30 -29.59
C GLU A 166 3.56 -9.27 -30.77
N LYS A 167 4.19 -8.93 -31.91
CA LYS A 167 4.18 -9.79 -33.10
C LYS A 167 4.84 -11.14 -32.87
N LEU A 168 5.92 -11.16 -32.08
CA LEU A 168 6.60 -12.41 -31.74
C LEU A 168 5.72 -13.24 -30.79
N PHE A 169 5.08 -12.59 -29.83
CA PHE A 169 4.13 -13.24 -28.92
C PHE A 169 2.96 -13.87 -29.69
N GLU A 170 2.29 -13.12 -30.55
CA GLU A 170 1.18 -13.63 -31.36
C GLU A 170 1.59 -14.81 -32.27
N GLN A 171 2.80 -14.75 -32.84
CA GLN A 171 3.34 -15.82 -33.68
C GLN A 171 3.68 -17.10 -32.91
N GLU A 172 4.26 -16.98 -31.71
CA GLU A 172 4.75 -18.13 -30.93
C GLU A 172 3.71 -18.69 -29.95
N ARG A 173 2.77 -17.85 -29.51
CA ARG A 173 1.82 -18.14 -28.41
C ARG A 173 0.37 -18.07 -28.84
N HIS A 174 0.10 -17.72 -30.10
CA HIS A 174 -1.24 -17.70 -30.69
C HIS A 174 -2.28 -16.85 -29.92
N GLY A 175 -1.80 -15.89 -29.13
CA GLY A 175 -2.62 -15.01 -28.30
C GLY A 175 -2.28 -13.54 -28.48
N LYS A 176 -3.11 -12.68 -27.90
CA LYS A 176 -2.95 -11.23 -27.93
C LYS A 176 -2.61 -10.69 -26.56
N VAL A 177 -1.91 -9.56 -26.53
CA VAL A 177 -1.65 -8.83 -25.29
C VAL A 177 -2.34 -7.48 -25.32
N TRP A 178 -2.71 -6.98 -24.16
CA TRP A 178 -3.24 -5.65 -23.95
C TRP A 178 -2.91 -5.18 -22.53
N CYS A 179 -3.37 -3.98 -22.14
CA CYS A 179 -3.17 -3.45 -20.80
C CYS A 179 -4.39 -2.60 -20.43
N CYS A 180 -5.14 -2.98 -19.39
CA CYS A 180 -6.36 -2.26 -19.00
C CYS A 180 -6.08 -0.83 -18.49
N CYS A 181 -4.90 -0.61 -17.92
CA CYS A 181 -4.45 0.67 -17.37
C CYS A 181 -3.56 1.47 -18.34
N CYS A 182 -3.83 1.34 -19.64
CA CYS A 182 -3.26 2.18 -20.71
C CYS A 182 -4.34 2.56 -21.71
N ASN A 183 -4.31 3.79 -22.21
CA ASN A 183 -5.12 4.21 -23.35
C ASN A 183 -4.41 3.94 -24.71
N GLU A 184 -5.11 4.24 -25.82
CA GLU A 184 -4.62 4.04 -27.19
C GLU A 184 -3.35 4.84 -27.55
N TYR A 185 -3.00 5.86 -26.78
CA TYR A 185 -1.78 6.66 -26.96
C TYR A 185 -0.63 6.17 -26.07
N GLU A 186 -0.91 5.24 -25.15
CA GLU A 186 0.01 4.77 -24.11
C GLU A 186 0.56 3.37 -24.35
N HIS A 187 -0.06 2.58 -25.24
CA HIS A 187 0.22 1.16 -25.51
C HIS A 187 1.51 0.59 -24.88
N PHE A 188 1.31 -0.21 -23.82
CA PHE A 188 2.35 -0.93 -23.07
C PHE A 188 3.40 -0.05 -22.40
N ARG A 189 3.00 1.06 -21.78
CA ARG A 189 3.91 1.81 -20.89
C ARG A 189 4.52 0.85 -19.88
N PHE A 190 5.82 0.99 -19.68
CA PHE A 190 6.54 0.06 -18.81
C PHE A 190 6.04 0.18 -17.38
N ALA A 191 5.68 1.37 -16.87
CA ALA A 191 5.14 1.45 -15.52
C ALA A 191 3.79 0.70 -15.40
N SER A 192 2.91 0.71 -16.40
CA SER A 192 1.62 -0.03 -16.34
C SER A 192 1.74 -1.54 -16.55
N THR A 193 2.93 -2.04 -16.89
CA THR A 193 3.18 -3.45 -17.19
C THR A 193 4.33 -3.99 -16.34
N VAL A 194 5.55 -4.05 -16.90
CA VAL A 194 6.72 -4.69 -16.28
C VAL A 194 7.43 -3.84 -15.20
N GLY A 195 7.08 -2.57 -15.04
CA GLY A 195 7.64 -1.70 -14.01
C GLY A 195 7.19 -2.10 -12.61
N ARG A 196 5.88 -2.32 -12.43
CA ARG A 196 5.28 -2.81 -11.16
C ARG A 196 5.77 -4.22 -10.82
N TYR A 197 6.12 -5.00 -11.85
CA TYR A 197 6.64 -6.36 -11.71
C TYR A 197 7.99 -6.42 -10.95
N ILE A 198 8.77 -5.34 -10.92
CA ILE A 198 10.05 -5.27 -10.20
C ILE A 198 9.87 -5.60 -8.71
N GLY A 199 8.85 -5.03 -8.06
CA GLY A 199 8.57 -5.29 -6.65
C GLY A 199 8.24 -6.77 -6.39
N ALA A 200 7.49 -7.41 -7.30
CA ALA A 200 7.19 -8.84 -7.22
C ALA A 200 8.43 -9.72 -7.33
N LEU A 201 9.39 -9.36 -8.18
CA LEU A 201 10.68 -10.08 -8.28
C LEU A 201 11.51 -9.95 -7.00
N VAL A 202 11.55 -8.77 -6.39
CA VAL A 202 12.21 -8.55 -5.09
C VAL A 202 11.56 -9.40 -4.00
N LYS A 203 10.22 -9.41 -3.94
CA LYS A 203 9.48 -10.25 -2.98
C LYS A 203 9.69 -11.74 -3.24
N LEU A 204 9.75 -12.18 -4.50
CA LEU A 204 10.07 -13.56 -4.87
C LEU A 204 11.45 -13.96 -4.37
N TYR A 205 12.47 -13.12 -4.56
CA TYR A 205 13.81 -13.40 -4.05
C TYR A 205 13.82 -13.55 -2.52
N LYS A 206 13.08 -12.70 -1.80
CA LYS A 206 13.00 -12.75 -0.33
C LYS A 206 12.44 -14.09 0.19
N VAL A 207 11.50 -14.73 -0.53
CA VAL A 207 10.89 -16.01 -0.10
C VAL A 207 11.55 -17.26 -0.68
N SER A 208 12.24 -17.15 -1.82
CA SER A 208 12.76 -18.32 -2.57
C SER A 208 14.27 -18.32 -2.76
N HIS A 209 14.94 -17.20 -2.51
CA HIS A 209 16.35 -16.96 -2.85
C HIS A 209 16.68 -17.19 -4.34
N LEU A 210 15.69 -17.00 -5.22
CA LEU A 210 15.86 -17.22 -6.64
C LEU A 210 16.65 -16.08 -7.31
N GLN A 211 17.92 -16.33 -7.61
CA GLN A 211 18.82 -15.32 -8.19
C GLN A 211 18.31 -14.74 -9.52
N GLU A 212 17.67 -15.56 -10.35
CA GLU A 212 17.10 -15.16 -11.64
C GLU A 212 16.08 -14.02 -11.48
N ALA A 213 15.40 -13.93 -10.33
CA ALA A 213 14.47 -12.85 -10.03
C ALA A 213 15.18 -11.51 -9.83
N VAL A 214 16.28 -11.49 -9.08
CA VAL A 214 17.08 -10.28 -8.87
C VAL A 214 17.74 -9.84 -10.17
N ASP A 215 18.27 -10.79 -10.94
CA ASP A 215 18.92 -10.50 -12.23
C ASP A 215 17.93 -9.86 -13.22
N GLN A 216 16.67 -10.33 -13.25
CA GLN A 216 15.63 -9.70 -14.05
C GLN A 216 15.19 -8.34 -13.50
N ALA A 217 15.09 -8.19 -12.17
CA ALA A 217 14.74 -6.92 -11.53
C ALA A 217 15.76 -5.83 -11.83
N VAL A 218 17.06 -6.15 -11.81
CA VAL A 218 18.15 -5.22 -12.17
C VAL A 218 18.04 -4.78 -13.64
N ARG A 219 17.80 -5.71 -14.56
CA ARG A 219 17.62 -5.37 -16.00
C ARG A 219 16.40 -4.49 -16.24
N LEU A 220 15.28 -4.76 -15.56
CA LEU A 220 14.08 -3.92 -15.63
C LEU A 220 14.34 -2.54 -15.03
N LYS A 221 15.05 -2.44 -13.90
CA LYS A 221 15.48 -1.16 -13.32
C LYS A 221 16.34 -0.36 -14.29
N ASP A 222 17.27 -0.99 -15.01
CA ASP A 222 18.11 -0.30 -15.99
C ASP A 222 17.27 0.26 -17.16
N ALA A 223 16.27 -0.49 -17.62
CA ALA A 223 15.30 0.00 -18.60
C ALA A 223 14.47 1.17 -18.03
N CYS A 224 14.00 1.07 -16.78
CA CYS A 224 13.29 2.14 -16.09
C CYS A 224 14.11 3.43 -16.05
N PHE A 225 15.38 3.36 -15.65
CA PHE A 225 16.24 4.55 -15.55
C PHE A 225 16.54 5.17 -16.91
N ARG A 226 16.65 4.33 -17.96
CA ARG A 226 16.92 4.79 -19.32
C ARG A 226 15.74 5.56 -19.92
N PHE A 227 14.52 5.10 -19.67
CA PHE A 227 13.35 5.59 -20.39
C PHE A 227 12.40 6.43 -19.54
N HIS A 228 12.32 6.19 -18.24
CA HIS A 228 11.19 6.62 -17.42
C HIS A 228 11.65 7.43 -16.20
N LEU A 229 12.38 6.81 -15.27
CA LEU A 229 12.83 7.44 -14.03
C LEU A 229 14.09 8.27 -14.25
N ARG A 230 13.88 9.55 -14.53
CA ARG A 230 14.90 10.54 -14.83
C ARG A 230 15.73 10.91 -13.60
N GLU A 231 16.94 11.42 -13.83
CA GLU A 231 17.84 11.93 -12.78
C GLU A 231 17.24 13.10 -12.01
N ASP A 232 16.51 13.96 -12.70
CA ASP A 232 15.82 15.13 -12.13
C ASP A 232 14.56 14.77 -11.32
N GLY A 233 14.13 13.50 -11.34
CA GLY A 233 12.98 13.04 -10.57
C GLY A 233 11.63 13.62 -11.02
N ALA A 234 11.56 14.30 -12.17
CA ALA A 234 10.31 14.90 -12.62
C ALA A 234 9.28 13.82 -13.00
N PHE A 235 8.05 13.99 -12.54
CA PHE A 235 6.91 13.23 -13.04
C PHE A 235 6.53 13.76 -14.44
N VAL A 236 6.35 12.83 -15.39
CA VAL A 236 5.93 13.12 -16.76
C VAL A 236 4.94 12.01 -17.16
N GLY A 237 3.65 12.35 -17.21
CA GLY A 237 2.58 11.41 -17.52
C GLY A 237 2.82 10.67 -18.83
N GLU A 238 3.29 11.37 -19.88
CA GLU A 238 3.59 10.73 -21.17
C GLU A 238 4.79 9.78 -21.14
N ARG A 239 5.50 9.63 -20.03
CA ARG A 239 6.59 8.65 -19.86
C ARG A 239 6.17 7.48 -18.98
N PHE A 240 5.56 7.74 -17.83
CA PHE A 240 5.20 6.69 -16.88
C PHE A 240 3.85 6.03 -17.20
N ALA A 241 2.92 6.75 -17.84
CA ALA A 241 1.46 6.53 -17.94
C ALA A 241 0.69 7.51 -17.04
N GLU A 242 -0.48 7.94 -17.50
CA GLU A 242 -1.42 8.75 -16.73
C GLU A 242 -2.05 7.97 -15.57
N HIS A 243 -2.01 6.64 -15.59
CA HIS A 243 -2.37 5.79 -14.45
C HIS A 243 -1.27 5.86 -13.37
N VAL A 244 -1.48 6.70 -12.36
CA VAL A 244 -0.47 7.07 -11.35
C VAL A 244 -0.10 5.89 -10.46
N HIS A 245 -1.04 5.01 -10.12
CA HIS A 245 -0.76 3.77 -9.39
C HIS A 245 0.33 2.92 -10.03
N SER A 246 0.35 2.84 -11.36
CA SER A 246 1.42 2.13 -12.07
C SER A 246 2.81 2.75 -11.80
N THR A 247 2.84 4.07 -11.64
CA THR A 247 4.04 4.85 -11.34
C THR A 247 4.50 4.62 -9.91
N THR A 248 3.61 4.78 -8.92
CA THR A 248 3.92 4.57 -7.49
C THR A 248 4.39 3.15 -7.25
N SER A 249 3.79 2.18 -7.93
CA SER A 249 4.16 0.78 -7.79
C SER A 249 5.53 0.46 -8.33
N THR A 250 5.86 1.05 -9.49
CA THR A 250 7.19 0.95 -10.07
C THR A 250 8.22 1.59 -9.13
N LEU A 251 7.92 2.77 -8.57
CA LEU A 251 8.81 3.45 -7.62
C LEU A 251 9.04 2.65 -6.35
N SER A 252 7.99 2.08 -5.76
CA SER A 252 8.09 1.19 -4.61
C SER A 252 8.98 -0.02 -4.94
N GLY A 253 8.75 -0.69 -6.07
CA GLY A 253 9.57 -1.83 -6.49
C GLY A 253 11.04 -1.49 -6.69
N ILE A 254 11.34 -0.32 -7.28
CA ILE A 254 12.72 0.18 -7.43
C ILE A 254 13.34 0.50 -6.06
N ALA A 255 12.59 1.10 -5.14
CA ALA A 255 13.04 1.40 -3.79
C ALA A 255 13.37 0.11 -3.01
N MET A 256 12.49 -0.89 -3.08
CA MET A 256 12.72 -2.21 -2.49
C MET A 256 13.94 -2.91 -3.08
N LEU A 257 14.20 -2.76 -4.38
CA LEU A 257 15.42 -3.29 -5.01
C LEU A 257 16.67 -2.57 -4.51
N GLY A 258 16.64 -1.24 -4.40
CA GLY A 258 17.74 -0.44 -3.84
C GLY A 258 18.04 -0.80 -2.39
N ASP A 259 17.02 -0.98 -1.56
CA ASP A 259 17.14 -1.44 -0.17
C ASP A 259 17.73 -2.86 -0.10
N LEU A 260 17.22 -3.80 -0.91
CA LEU A 260 17.71 -5.18 -0.97
C LEU A 260 19.20 -5.25 -1.34
N LEU A 261 19.64 -4.44 -2.30
CA LEU A 261 21.01 -4.42 -2.79
C LEU A 261 21.94 -3.53 -1.95
N HIS A 262 21.39 -2.77 -0.99
CA HIS A 262 22.08 -1.67 -0.31
C HIS A 262 22.73 -0.68 -1.31
N ASP A 263 22.07 -0.42 -2.44
CA ASP A 263 22.57 0.44 -3.51
C ASP A 263 22.00 1.86 -3.36
N PHE A 264 22.84 2.73 -2.78
CA PHE A 264 22.51 4.14 -2.60
C PHE A 264 22.21 4.88 -3.90
N SER A 265 22.81 4.49 -5.04
CA SER A 265 22.58 5.17 -6.31
C SER A 265 21.16 4.93 -6.84
N ILE A 266 20.59 3.74 -6.59
CA ILE A 266 19.20 3.44 -6.90
C ILE A 266 18.27 4.26 -6.01
N LEU A 267 18.56 4.28 -4.71
CA LEU A 267 17.75 5.00 -3.73
C LEU A 267 17.79 6.52 -3.94
N GLU A 268 18.93 7.10 -4.31
CA GLU A 268 19.03 8.52 -4.70
C GLU A 268 18.13 8.86 -5.89
N ARG A 269 17.97 7.94 -6.85
CA ARG A 269 17.05 8.13 -7.98
C ARG A 269 15.59 8.17 -7.52
N VAL A 270 15.20 7.28 -6.62
CA VAL A 270 13.86 7.29 -6.01
C VAL A 270 13.64 8.57 -5.19
N LYS A 271 14.63 8.94 -4.37
CA LYS A 271 14.63 10.15 -3.56
C LYS A 271 14.39 11.39 -4.44
N SER A 272 15.12 11.51 -5.55
CA SER A 272 14.96 12.60 -6.51
C SER A 272 13.52 12.71 -7.00
N PHE A 273 12.85 11.58 -7.28
CA PHE A 273 11.43 11.60 -7.65
C PHE A 273 10.54 12.07 -6.51
N LEU A 274 10.76 11.59 -5.28
CA LEU A 274 9.94 11.97 -4.13
C LEU A 274 10.10 13.45 -3.73
N ASP A 275 11.21 14.08 -4.15
CA ASP A 275 11.49 15.50 -3.93
C ASP A 275 10.94 16.43 -5.01
N HIS A 276 10.79 15.94 -6.25
CA HIS A 276 10.42 16.79 -7.40
C HIS A 276 9.11 16.37 -8.09
N GLY A 277 8.88 15.07 -8.30
CA GLY A 277 7.71 14.53 -8.99
C GLY A 277 6.50 14.36 -8.07
N TYR A 278 6.73 14.00 -6.80
CA TYR A 278 5.67 13.62 -5.86
C TYR A 278 4.52 14.62 -5.76
N TYR A 279 4.82 15.92 -5.65
CA TYR A 279 3.79 16.94 -5.36
C TYR A 279 2.80 17.14 -6.51
N GLN A 280 3.09 16.60 -7.70
CA GLN A 280 2.18 16.62 -8.83
C GLN A 280 1.07 15.57 -8.70
N ILE A 281 1.28 14.54 -7.88
CA ILE A 281 0.38 13.38 -7.77
C ILE A 281 -0.13 13.15 -6.35
N ALA A 282 0.53 13.69 -5.32
CA ALA A 282 0.23 13.37 -3.93
C ALA A 282 0.43 14.54 -2.95
N LEU A 283 -0.26 14.45 -1.81
CA LEU A 283 -0.13 15.37 -0.68
C LEU A 283 0.91 14.83 0.30
N LYS A 284 2.07 15.51 0.40
CA LYS A 284 3.27 15.00 1.07
C LYS A 284 3.07 14.60 2.53
N ASP A 285 2.43 15.46 3.31
CA ASP A 285 2.28 15.29 4.76
C ASP A 285 0.97 14.59 5.13
N ILE A 286 0.17 14.20 4.13
CA ILE A 286 -1.08 13.45 4.31
C ILE A 286 -0.90 12.00 3.84
N GLY A 287 -0.14 11.77 2.77
CA GLY A 287 0.02 10.45 2.14
C GLY A 287 -1.07 10.09 1.14
N TRP A 288 -2.05 10.97 0.91
CA TRP A 288 -3.04 10.81 -0.18
C TRP A 288 -2.39 11.03 -1.55
N CYS A 289 -2.79 10.23 -2.54
CA CYS A 289 -2.33 10.29 -3.92
C CYS A 289 -3.50 10.10 -4.90
N THR A 290 -3.49 10.83 -6.01
CA THR A 290 -4.48 10.66 -7.08
C THR A 290 -4.22 9.40 -7.89
N GLU A 291 -5.28 8.68 -8.28
CA GLU A 291 -5.19 7.48 -9.12
C GLU A 291 -4.69 7.79 -10.55
N ASN A 292 -4.99 8.98 -11.07
CA ASN A 292 -4.72 9.32 -12.45
C ASN A 292 -4.34 10.80 -12.63
N GLY A 293 -3.28 11.06 -13.40
CA GLY A 293 -2.71 12.39 -13.62
C GLY A 293 -3.65 13.38 -14.31
N MET A 294 -4.69 12.86 -14.98
CA MET A 294 -5.70 13.65 -15.68
C MET A 294 -6.90 14.04 -14.78
N ARG A 295 -6.94 13.62 -13.52
CA ARG A 295 -8.08 13.92 -12.63
C ARG A 295 -8.04 15.38 -12.18
N THR A 296 -9.21 16.02 -12.19
CA THR A 296 -9.42 17.36 -11.63
C THR A 296 -10.16 17.35 -10.28
N ASP A 297 -10.66 16.18 -9.89
CA ASP A 297 -11.25 15.93 -8.57
C ASP A 297 -10.17 15.48 -7.57
N LEU A 298 -10.59 15.19 -6.33
CA LEU A 298 -9.71 14.69 -5.28
C LEU A 298 -10.00 13.22 -4.95
N ILE A 299 -10.34 12.41 -5.95
CA ILE A 299 -10.42 10.96 -5.77
C ILE A 299 -9.02 10.38 -5.93
N GLY A 300 -8.60 9.62 -4.91
CA GLY A 300 -7.33 8.92 -4.87
C GLY A 300 -7.45 7.43 -5.08
N GLU A 301 -6.32 6.73 -4.98
CA GLU A 301 -6.27 5.27 -4.89
C GLU A 301 -5.50 4.85 -3.64
N ALA A 302 -6.06 3.91 -2.88
CA ALA A 302 -5.46 3.47 -1.63
C ALA A 302 -4.09 2.77 -1.82
N ASN A 303 -3.93 2.04 -2.93
CA ASN A 303 -2.66 1.39 -3.27
C ASN A 303 -1.50 2.38 -3.35
N ASP A 304 -1.71 3.52 -3.99
CA ASP A 304 -0.69 4.54 -4.23
C ASP A 304 -0.11 5.08 -2.93
N ALA A 305 -0.98 5.32 -1.95
CA ALA A 305 -0.59 5.77 -0.62
C ALA A 305 0.32 4.74 0.06
N ALA A 306 -0.05 3.45 -0.02
CA ALA A 306 0.75 2.37 0.54
C ALA A 306 2.11 2.22 -0.15
N GLU A 307 2.15 2.25 -1.49
CA GLU A 307 3.38 2.08 -2.27
C GLU A 307 4.36 3.26 -2.09
N LEU A 308 3.85 4.50 -2.02
CA LEU A 308 4.67 5.67 -1.71
C LEU A 308 5.22 5.60 -0.28
N MET A 309 4.44 5.08 0.66
CA MET A 309 4.86 4.85 2.04
C MET A 309 5.97 3.78 2.12
N GLU A 310 5.86 2.68 1.37
CA GLU A 310 6.92 1.67 1.25
C GLU A 310 8.23 2.26 0.71
N ALA A 311 8.16 3.10 -0.34
CA ALA A 311 9.32 3.79 -0.89
C ALA A 311 9.98 4.72 0.15
N CYS A 312 9.16 5.44 0.94
CA CYS A 312 9.64 6.27 2.03
C CYS A 312 10.35 5.46 3.12
N ILE A 313 9.82 4.29 3.48
CA ILE A 313 10.45 3.40 4.47
C ILE A 313 11.80 2.90 3.96
N CYS A 314 11.92 2.52 2.69
CA CYS A 314 13.20 2.10 2.10
C CYS A 314 14.26 3.22 2.19
N LEU A 315 13.86 4.46 1.90
CA LEU A 315 14.75 5.62 2.03
C LEU A 315 15.13 5.91 3.49
N GLY A 316 14.15 5.83 4.40
CA GLY A 316 14.39 5.98 5.83
C GLY A 316 15.39 4.95 6.36
N ASN A 317 15.23 3.69 5.95
CA ASN A 317 16.11 2.59 6.33
C ASN A 317 17.55 2.78 5.81
N ALA A 318 17.71 3.42 4.66
CA ALA A 318 19.01 3.77 4.10
C ALA A 318 19.65 5.02 4.75
N GLY A 319 18.98 5.69 5.68
CA GLY A 319 19.52 6.86 6.40
C GLY A 319 19.01 8.21 5.90
N TYR A 320 18.04 8.25 4.99
CA TYR A 320 17.28 9.47 4.69
C TYR A 320 16.13 9.60 5.69
N GLU A 321 16.48 9.95 6.92
CA GLU A 321 15.65 9.85 8.12
C GLU A 321 14.31 10.60 8.01
N GLU A 322 14.24 11.68 7.24
CA GLU A 322 13.02 12.45 6.99
C GLU A 322 11.89 11.63 6.35
N TYR A 323 12.23 10.56 5.62
CA TYR A 323 11.24 9.72 4.97
C TYR A 323 10.54 8.77 5.93
N TYR A 324 11.11 8.45 7.10
CA TYR A 324 10.34 7.78 8.15
C TYR A 324 9.21 8.67 8.69
N SER A 325 9.45 9.97 8.87
CA SER A 325 8.39 10.92 9.25
C SER A 325 7.29 10.98 8.19
N ARG A 326 7.68 10.98 6.90
CA ARG A 326 6.72 10.95 5.79
C ARG A 326 5.90 9.66 5.75
N ALA A 327 6.54 8.51 5.97
CA ALA A 327 5.86 7.23 6.06
C ALA A 327 4.87 7.18 7.24
N GLU A 328 5.27 7.68 8.42
CA GLU A 328 4.39 7.72 9.59
C GLU A 328 3.20 8.66 9.38
N LYS A 329 3.42 9.84 8.79
CA LYS A 329 2.32 10.74 8.41
C LYS A 329 1.37 10.09 7.40
N ALA A 330 1.88 9.40 6.38
CA ALA A 330 1.03 8.66 5.44
C ALA A 330 0.18 7.59 6.16
N LEU A 331 0.78 6.85 7.09
CA LEU A 331 0.07 5.84 7.90
C LEU A 331 -1.06 6.47 8.72
N ARG A 332 -0.76 7.51 9.49
CA ARG A 332 -1.68 8.10 10.47
C ARG A 332 -2.72 9.05 9.85
N CYS A 333 -2.34 9.79 8.83
CA CYS A 333 -3.19 10.81 8.23
C CYS A 333 -4.04 10.28 7.09
N HIS A 334 -3.76 9.09 6.54
CA HIS A 334 -4.51 8.60 5.40
C HIS A 334 -4.70 7.08 5.33
N ILE A 335 -3.64 6.28 5.44
CA ILE A 335 -3.72 4.83 5.22
C ILE A 335 -4.56 4.10 6.27
N LEU A 336 -4.34 4.40 7.55
CA LEU A 336 -5.17 3.82 8.61
C LEU A 336 -6.59 4.45 8.62
N PRO A 337 -6.75 5.78 8.50
CA PRO A 337 -8.09 6.38 8.48
C PRO A 337 -8.98 5.96 7.31
N MET A 338 -8.41 5.65 6.14
CA MET A 338 -9.19 5.28 4.95
C MET A 338 -9.79 3.88 4.99
N GLN A 339 -9.41 3.04 5.97
CA GLN A 339 -9.99 1.71 6.10
C GLN A 339 -11.42 1.81 6.62
N LEU A 340 -12.35 1.15 5.93
CA LEU A 340 -13.77 1.21 6.29
C LEU A 340 -14.06 0.35 7.52
N LEU A 341 -13.99 0.94 8.71
CA LEU A 341 -14.31 0.25 9.98
C LEU A 341 -15.76 0.48 10.41
N ASP A 342 -16.35 1.62 10.04
CA ASP A 342 -17.75 1.95 10.29
C ASP A 342 -18.60 1.67 9.05
N THR A 343 -19.40 0.61 9.09
CA THR A 343 -20.32 0.21 8.01
C THR A 343 -21.78 0.47 8.38
N SER A 344 -22.06 1.29 9.40
CA SER A 344 -23.41 1.49 9.94
C SER A 344 -24.41 2.07 8.94
N PHE A 345 -23.93 2.76 7.91
CA PHE A 345 -24.74 3.36 6.85
C PHE A 345 -25.17 2.38 5.75
N LEU A 346 -24.63 1.15 5.76
CA LEU A 346 -24.78 0.15 4.71
C LEU A 346 -25.82 -0.93 5.06
N PRO A 347 -26.49 -1.52 4.06
CA PRO A 347 -27.40 -2.65 4.28
C PRO A 347 -26.64 -3.90 4.71
N ASN A 348 -27.22 -4.68 5.63
CA ASN A 348 -26.61 -5.92 6.11
C ASN A 348 -27.58 -7.12 6.16
N THR A 349 -28.71 -7.01 5.45
CA THR A 349 -29.68 -8.10 5.39
C THR A 349 -29.17 -9.23 4.49
N PRO A 350 -29.54 -10.49 4.76
CA PRO A 350 -29.32 -11.57 3.82
C PRO A 350 -29.99 -11.29 2.46
N ASP A 351 -29.36 -11.74 1.38
CA ASP A 351 -29.85 -11.58 0.00
C ASP A 351 -29.54 -12.85 -0.83
N GLU A 352 -30.34 -13.14 -1.86
CA GLU A 352 -30.10 -14.26 -2.79
C GLU A 352 -28.98 -13.95 -3.79
N ASP A 353 -28.76 -12.66 -4.06
CA ASP A 353 -27.62 -12.16 -4.82
C ASP A 353 -26.39 -12.10 -3.90
N ASP A 354 -25.41 -12.99 -4.12
CA ASP A 354 -24.20 -13.04 -3.30
C ASP A 354 -23.44 -11.71 -3.30
N ALA A 355 -23.52 -10.95 -4.39
CA ALA A 355 -22.92 -9.63 -4.50
C ALA A 355 -23.48 -8.60 -3.50
N LYS A 356 -24.62 -8.90 -2.86
CA LYS A 356 -25.34 -8.05 -1.90
C LYS A 356 -25.58 -8.70 -0.55
N ASN A 357 -25.44 -10.03 -0.46
CA ASN A 357 -25.73 -10.78 0.75
C ASN A 357 -24.83 -10.33 1.92
N GLN A 358 -25.45 -9.88 3.02
CA GLN A 358 -24.76 -9.43 4.25
C GLN A 358 -23.67 -8.36 3.97
N PHE A 359 -23.97 -7.46 3.05
CA PHE A 359 -23.02 -6.53 2.43
C PHE A 359 -22.17 -5.75 3.44
N ALA A 360 -22.78 -5.05 4.40
CA ALA A 360 -22.05 -4.23 5.37
C ALA A 360 -21.02 -5.03 6.16
N SER A 361 -21.41 -6.19 6.70
CA SER A 361 -20.52 -7.01 7.54
C SER A 361 -19.35 -7.63 6.76
N ARG A 362 -19.57 -8.00 5.50
CA ARG A 362 -18.49 -8.49 4.61
C ARG A 362 -17.58 -7.36 4.14
N LEU A 363 -18.10 -6.13 4.02
CA LEU A 363 -17.32 -4.98 3.54
C LEU A 363 -16.38 -4.38 4.60
N LYS A 364 -16.69 -4.56 5.89
CA LYS A 364 -15.88 -4.01 6.98
C LYS A 364 -14.41 -4.43 6.85
N GLY A 365 -13.50 -3.46 6.89
CA GLY A 365 -12.06 -3.64 6.71
C GLY A 365 -11.56 -3.29 5.30
N ALA A 366 -12.46 -3.02 4.34
CA ALA A 366 -12.09 -2.67 2.97
C ALA A 366 -11.38 -1.31 2.85
N CYS A 367 -10.58 -1.15 1.79
CA CYS A 367 -9.94 0.10 1.38
C CYS A 367 -10.34 0.43 -0.06
N GLY A 368 -10.42 1.71 -0.40
CA GLY A 368 -11.09 2.14 -1.63
C GLY A 368 -10.39 3.26 -2.37
N GLN A 369 -11.18 4.16 -2.95
CA GLN A 369 -10.71 5.35 -3.65
C GLN A 369 -11.04 6.63 -2.84
N PRO A 370 -10.37 6.87 -1.70
CA PRO A 370 -10.73 7.95 -0.79
C PRO A 370 -10.30 9.32 -1.33
N SER A 371 -10.90 10.35 -0.75
CA SER A 371 -10.37 11.72 -0.82
C SER A 371 -9.41 12.00 0.35
N PRO A 372 -8.68 13.12 0.35
CA PRO A 372 -7.78 13.47 1.45
C PRO A 372 -8.43 13.55 2.83
N TYR A 373 -9.75 13.78 2.90
CA TYR A 373 -10.49 14.05 4.14
C TYR A 373 -11.57 13.01 4.47
N GLY A 374 -11.87 12.06 3.58
CA GLY A 374 -12.96 11.09 3.78
C GLY A 374 -13.07 10.04 2.68
N HIS A 375 -13.96 9.07 2.87
CA HIS A 375 -14.19 8.02 1.87
C HIS A 375 -14.80 8.55 0.57
N GLU A 376 -15.51 9.68 0.61
CA GLU A 376 -16.22 10.27 -0.52
C GLU A 376 -15.62 11.64 -0.89
N TYR A 377 -15.44 11.90 -2.19
CA TYR A 377 -15.08 13.25 -2.66
C TYR A 377 -16.31 14.18 -2.70
N GLU A 378 -17.39 13.74 -3.35
CA GLU A 378 -18.67 14.45 -3.47
C GLU A 378 -19.85 13.47 -3.45
N PRO A 379 -20.93 13.74 -2.68
CA PRO A 379 -22.14 12.95 -2.69
C PRO A 379 -22.74 12.79 -4.09
N ASN A 380 -23.14 11.57 -4.44
CA ASN A 380 -23.95 11.24 -5.61
C ASN A 380 -23.37 11.76 -6.94
N THR A 381 -22.05 11.93 -7.03
CA THR A 381 -21.41 12.26 -8.30
C THR A 381 -21.34 11.02 -9.19
N THR A 382 -21.28 11.23 -10.50
CA THR A 382 -20.91 10.19 -11.46
C THR A 382 -19.87 10.82 -12.35
N LEU A 383 -18.61 10.52 -12.07
CA LEU A 383 -17.47 11.17 -12.69
C LEU A 383 -16.95 10.33 -13.86
N ASN A 384 -16.23 10.96 -14.78
CA ASN A 384 -15.72 10.37 -16.02
C ASN A 384 -14.79 9.14 -15.80
N TYR A 385 -14.34 8.91 -14.56
CA TYR A 385 -13.55 7.76 -14.12
C TYR A 385 -14.14 7.09 -12.86
N GLY A 386 -15.47 6.92 -12.82
CA GLY A 386 -16.14 6.09 -11.80
C GLY A 386 -16.46 6.80 -10.48
N GLY A 387 -17.16 7.93 -10.51
CA GLY A 387 -17.46 8.77 -9.34
C GLY A 387 -18.36 8.19 -8.23
N MET A 388 -18.22 6.93 -7.83
CA MET A 388 -18.98 6.30 -6.74
C MET A 388 -18.05 6.01 -5.55
N LEU A 389 -18.61 5.72 -4.38
CA LEU A 389 -17.85 5.06 -3.32
C LEU A 389 -17.42 3.69 -3.84
N GLN A 390 -16.11 3.52 -4.03
CA GLN A 390 -15.53 2.29 -4.56
C GLN A 390 -14.58 1.67 -3.53
N PHE A 391 -14.73 0.37 -3.30
CA PHE A 391 -13.83 -0.43 -2.47
C PHE A 391 -13.34 -1.65 -3.25
N ASN A 392 -12.66 -1.40 -4.38
CA ASN A 392 -12.13 -2.46 -5.21
C ASN A 392 -11.16 -3.35 -4.40
N TRP A 393 -11.25 -4.66 -4.59
CA TRP A 393 -10.60 -5.62 -3.70
C TRP A 393 -9.08 -5.66 -3.82
N ASP A 394 -8.55 -5.17 -4.93
CA ASP A 394 -7.12 -5.01 -5.12
C ASP A 394 -6.52 -3.91 -4.24
N ASN A 395 -7.27 -2.82 -4.01
CA ASN A 395 -6.91 -1.75 -3.08
C ASN A 395 -6.74 -2.25 -1.66
N LEU A 396 -7.70 -3.04 -1.18
CA LEU A 396 -7.61 -3.68 0.13
C LEU A 396 -6.30 -4.47 0.26
N ALA A 397 -6.07 -5.40 -0.66
CA ALA A 397 -4.92 -6.28 -0.55
C ALA A 397 -3.58 -5.52 -0.67
N GLY A 398 -3.50 -4.48 -1.51
CA GLY A 398 -2.31 -3.65 -1.57
C GLY A 398 -2.06 -2.82 -0.31
N VAL A 399 -3.09 -2.24 0.29
CA VAL A 399 -2.96 -1.55 1.59
C VAL A 399 -2.47 -2.51 2.67
N ILE A 400 -3.08 -3.69 2.79
CA ILE A 400 -2.65 -4.67 3.81
C ILE A 400 -1.22 -5.15 3.54
N SER A 401 -0.82 -5.28 2.27
CA SER A 401 0.57 -5.61 1.89
C SER A 401 1.54 -4.52 2.37
N GLY A 402 1.22 -3.25 2.13
CA GLY A 402 2.01 -2.11 2.61
C GLY A 402 2.05 -2.00 4.14
N LEU A 403 0.94 -2.27 4.84
CA LEU A 403 0.92 -2.33 6.31
C LEU A 403 1.80 -3.46 6.84
N CYS A 404 1.78 -4.65 6.21
CA CYS A 404 2.68 -5.74 6.55
C CYS A 404 4.15 -5.37 6.29
N PHE A 405 4.43 -4.56 5.27
CA PHE A 405 5.76 -4.01 5.04
C PHE A 405 6.17 -3.07 6.18
N ALA A 406 5.34 -2.06 6.50
CA ALA A 406 5.58 -1.10 7.57
C ALA A 406 5.74 -1.75 8.96
N TRP A 407 5.00 -2.82 9.23
CA TRP A 407 5.05 -3.59 10.47
C TRP A 407 6.47 -4.00 10.87
N ASN A 408 7.29 -4.35 9.87
CA ASN A 408 8.67 -4.82 10.05
C ASN A 408 9.67 -3.69 10.29
N TYR A 409 9.30 -2.44 10.01
CA TYR A 409 10.20 -1.28 10.13
C TYR A 409 9.84 -0.36 11.31
N ARG A 410 8.85 -0.71 12.14
CA ARG A 410 8.52 0.05 13.36
C ARG A 410 9.74 0.20 14.27
N VAL A 411 10.39 -0.92 14.57
CA VAL A 411 11.65 -0.97 15.30
C VAL A 411 12.68 -1.77 14.51
N THR A 412 13.89 -1.24 14.38
CA THR A 412 15.02 -1.91 13.72
C THR A 412 16.25 -1.89 14.61
N TYR A 413 17.14 -2.87 14.43
CA TYR A 413 18.36 -3.00 15.21
C TYR A 413 19.59 -2.81 14.32
N HIS A 414 20.46 -1.87 14.68
CA HIS A 414 21.72 -1.67 13.97
C HIS A 414 22.85 -1.40 14.97
N SER A 415 23.95 -2.15 14.85
CA SER A 415 25.14 -1.98 15.70
C SER A 415 24.85 -1.93 17.21
N GLY A 416 23.88 -2.72 17.68
CA GLY A 416 23.48 -2.79 19.10
C GLY A 416 22.54 -1.67 19.58
N VAL A 417 22.05 -0.80 18.69
CA VAL A 417 21.07 0.25 18.98
C VAL A 417 19.69 -0.17 18.49
N ALA A 418 18.67 -0.03 19.33
CA ALA A 418 17.27 -0.13 18.92
C ALA A 418 16.80 1.21 18.35
N SER A 419 16.27 1.21 17.13
CA SER A 419 15.74 2.40 16.47
C SER A 419 14.23 2.29 16.36
N VAL A 420 13.50 3.10 17.13
CA VAL A 420 12.05 3.28 17.01
C VAL A 420 11.80 4.27 15.87
N ASN A 421 11.60 3.73 14.67
CA ASN A 421 11.48 4.52 13.44
C ASN A 421 10.06 5.05 13.22
N LEU A 422 9.07 4.18 13.48
CA LEU A 422 7.66 4.50 13.42
C LEU A 422 7.08 4.33 14.83
N GLN A 423 6.44 5.34 15.39
CA GLN A 423 6.00 5.35 16.78
C GLN A 423 4.69 4.57 16.99
N PHE A 424 4.65 3.31 16.58
CA PHE A 424 3.55 2.37 16.84
C PHE A 424 3.90 1.45 18.01
N ASP A 425 2.88 0.83 18.61
CA ASP A 425 3.11 -0.24 19.59
C ASP A 425 4.02 -1.32 19.00
N TYR A 426 4.96 -1.80 19.81
CA TYR A 426 5.92 -2.82 19.41
C TYR A 426 6.33 -3.67 20.61
N LYS A 427 6.55 -4.96 20.39
CA LYS A 427 7.13 -5.84 21.38
C LYS A 427 7.90 -6.97 20.72
N ASP A 428 9.13 -7.19 21.17
CA ASP A 428 9.93 -8.38 20.90
C ASP A 428 10.58 -8.88 22.21
N GLU A 429 11.61 -9.74 22.11
CA GLU A 429 12.35 -10.23 23.27
C GLU A 429 13.29 -9.20 23.93
N ASN A 430 13.45 -8.02 23.34
CA ASN A 430 14.43 -7.02 23.73
C ASN A 430 13.80 -5.73 24.27
N ILE A 431 12.70 -5.28 23.66
CA ILE A 431 12.05 -4.00 23.95
C ILE A 431 10.52 -4.11 23.80
N CYS A 432 9.81 -3.40 24.68
CA CYS A 432 8.39 -3.13 24.57
C CYS A 432 8.20 -1.62 24.45
N ILE A 433 7.45 -1.20 23.43
CA ILE A 433 7.09 0.19 23.15
C ILE A 433 5.57 0.31 23.19
N LYS A 434 5.08 1.30 23.96
CA LYS A 434 3.72 1.81 23.82
C LYS A 434 3.76 3.17 23.15
N SER A 435 3.01 3.29 22.06
CA SER A 435 2.94 4.48 21.24
C SER A 435 2.40 5.68 22.03
N PRO A 436 2.99 6.87 21.88
CA PRO A 436 2.42 8.09 22.45
C PRO A 436 1.04 8.44 21.86
N TYR A 437 0.74 8.00 20.63
CA TYR A 437 -0.53 8.31 19.96
C TYR A 437 -1.71 7.46 20.46
N GLY A 438 -1.44 6.36 21.16
CA GLY A 438 -2.45 5.56 21.87
C GLY A 438 -2.41 5.74 23.38
N ASN A 439 -1.55 6.64 23.89
CA ASN A 439 -1.21 6.75 25.31
C ASN A 439 -1.01 8.21 25.75
N ASP A 440 -1.98 9.08 25.42
CA ASP A 440 -2.05 10.48 25.86
C ASP A 440 -0.75 11.29 25.68
N GLY A 441 -0.04 11.07 24.56
CA GLY A 441 1.20 11.78 24.22
C GLY A 441 2.44 11.25 24.94
N VAL A 442 2.37 10.11 25.64
CA VAL A 442 3.49 9.53 26.38
C VAL A 442 3.95 8.22 25.75
N CYS A 443 5.20 8.17 25.30
CA CYS A 443 5.82 6.91 24.85
C CYS A 443 6.32 6.14 26.07
N MET A 444 5.93 4.86 26.19
CA MET A 444 6.45 3.99 27.24
C MET A 444 7.47 3.03 26.66
N ILE A 445 8.64 2.91 27.30
CA ILE A 445 9.71 2.01 26.90
C ILE A 445 10.03 1.06 28.04
N THR A 446 10.05 -0.23 27.77
CA THR A 446 10.59 -1.23 28.71
C THR A 446 11.65 -2.06 28.00
N LEU A 447 12.86 -2.10 28.55
CA LEU A 447 13.96 -2.91 28.03
C LEU A 447 14.08 -4.22 28.79
N SER A 448 14.32 -5.32 28.09
CA SER A 448 14.68 -6.61 28.70
C SER A 448 16.20 -6.84 28.75
N LYS A 449 16.98 -5.96 28.11
CA LYS A 449 18.45 -5.92 28.21
C LYS A 449 18.98 -4.51 27.99
N LEU A 450 20.15 -4.20 28.55
CA LEU A 450 20.78 -2.89 28.41
C LEU A 450 21.17 -2.63 26.95
N MET A 451 20.65 -1.54 26.38
CA MET A 451 21.04 -1.04 25.06
C MET A 451 20.68 0.45 24.91
N PRO A 452 21.36 1.18 24.02
CA PRO A 452 20.86 2.48 23.57
C PRO A 452 19.58 2.31 22.75
N VAL A 453 18.63 3.21 22.97
CA VAL A 453 17.41 3.33 22.18
C VAL A 453 17.43 4.69 21.50
N ARG A 454 17.12 4.76 20.20
CA ARG A 454 16.82 6.03 19.54
C ARG A 454 15.38 6.07 19.09
N ILE A 455 14.70 7.19 19.31
CA ILE A 455 13.31 7.42 18.93
C ILE A 455 13.27 8.53 17.90
N ARG A 456 12.59 8.31 16.78
CA ARG A 456 12.31 9.37 15.83
C ARG A 456 11.25 10.29 16.42
N LEU A 457 11.58 11.57 16.53
CA LEU A 457 10.67 12.62 16.93
C LEU A 457 9.91 13.18 15.72
N SER A 458 8.68 13.61 15.95
CA SER A 458 7.94 14.44 14.99
C SER A 458 8.63 15.80 14.82
N ASP A 459 8.42 16.45 13.67
CA ASP A 459 8.74 17.88 13.53
C ASP A 459 7.86 18.75 14.43
N LEU A 460 6.68 18.24 14.83
CA LEU A 460 5.76 18.89 15.76
C LEU A 460 5.91 18.38 17.20
N THR A 461 7.14 18.44 17.71
CA THR A 461 7.48 18.07 19.10
C THR A 461 8.20 19.23 19.80
N ASP A 462 7.77 19.60 21.01
CA ASP A 462 8.51 20.53 21.87
C ASP A 462 9.73 19.84 22.49
N ARG A 463 10.85 19.98 21.80
CA ARG A 463 12.13 19.37 22.17
C ARG A 463 12.68 19.91 23.49
N GLN A 464 12.40 21.17 23.80
CA GLN A 464 12.89 21.78 25.03
C GLN A 464 12.16 21.17 26.23
N ALA A 465 10.84 20.99 26.12
CA ALA A 465 10.04 20.32 27.14
C ALA A 465 10.50 18.87 27.37
N ILE A 466 10.77 18.11 26.29
CA ILE A 466 11.35 16.75 26.42
C ILE A 466 12.66 16.77 27.19
N CYS A 467 13.61 17.64 26.80
CA CYS A 467 14.91 17.72 27.46
C CYS A 467 14.77 18.03 28.96
N MET A 468 13.88 18.95 29.32
CA MET A 468 13.61 19.30 30.72
C MET A 468 13.04 18.14 31.53
N ASP A 469 12.17 17.32 30.95
CA ASP A 469 11.64 16.12 31.61
C ASP A 469 12.73 15.05 31.76
N LEU A 470 13.55 14.81 30.73
CA LEU A 470 14.65 13.84 30.81
C LEU A 470 15.70 14.23 31.86
N ASP A 471 16.06 15.52 31.93
CA ASP A 471 16.96 16.06 32.96
C ASP A 471 16.38 15.89 34.37
N ARG A 472 15.05 16.06 34.53
CA ARG A 472 14.37 15.89 35.82
C ARG A 472 14.38 14.43 36.28
N GLU A 473 14.24 13.48 35.34
CA GLU A 473 14.24 12.04 35.61
C GLU A 473 15.65 11.42 35.60
N ASP A 474 16.72 12.23 35.49
CA ASP A 474 18.13 11.79 35.43
C ASP A 474 18.40 10.75 34.32
N ILE A 475 17.70 10.88 33.18
CA ILE A 475 17.89 10.00 32.01
C ILE A 475 19.01 10.59 31.15
N SER A 476 20.00 9.76 30.78
CA SER A 476 21.07 10.19 29.88
C SER A 476 20.61 10.18 28.42
N TYR A 477 20.78 11.31 27.70
CA TYR A 477 20.36 11.42 26.30
C TYR A 477 21.28 12.28 25.43
N THR A 478 21.12 12.15 24.11
CA THR A 478 21.56 13.15 23.13
C THR A 478 20.48 13.33 22.06
N MET A 479 20.41 14.52 21.46
CA MET A 479 19.58 14.74 20.29
C MET A 479 20.46 14.96 19.07
N ASP A 480 20.14 14.28 17.97
CA ASP A 480 20.74 14.56 16.66
C ASP A 480 19.62 14.59 15.61
N ARG A 481 19.50 15.72 14.91
CA ARG A 481 18.41 15.99 13.96
C ARG A 481 17.05 15.62 14.54
N ASN A 482 16.38 14.60 14.01
CA ASN A 482 15.05 14.15 14.45
C ASN A 482 15.10 12.93 15.36
N TRP A 483 16.27 12.57 15.89
CA TRP A 483 16.43 11.42 16.77
C TRP A 483 16.76 11.85 18.19
N LEU A 484 16.00 11.30 19.13
CA LEU A 484 16.31 11.29 20.55
C LEU A 484 17.01 9.98 20.88
N TYR A 485 18.28 10.04 21.24
CA TYR A 485 19.05 8.89 21.74
C TYR A 485 18.96 8.86 23.25
N LEU A 486 18.56 7.72 23.79
CA LEU A 486 18.42 7.43 25.21
C LEU A 486 19.44 6.37 25.61
N PHE A 487 20.14 6.60 26.71
CA PHE A 487 21.18 5.72 27.23
C PHE A 487 20.86 5.31 28.67
N CYS A 488 21.39 4.15 29.06
CA CYS A 488 21.32 3.67 30.44
C CYS A 488 19.89 3.56 31.01
N LEU A 489 18.89 3.32 30.15
CA LEU A 489 17.53 3.05 30.60
C LEU A 489 17.50 1.78 31.49
N PRO A 490 16.68 1.75 32.55
CA PRO A 490 16.57 0.59 33.42
C PRO A 490 15.99 -0.62 32.67
N ILE A 491 16.38 -1.81 33.14
CA ILE A 491 15.87 -3.09 32.63
C ILE A 491 14.63 -3.48 33.44
N ASP A 492 13.64 -4.05 32.76
CA ASP A 492 12.37 -4.54 33.30
C ASP A 492 11.50 -3.48 34.01
N GLU A 493 11.85 -2.20 33.87
CA GLU A 493 11.08 -1.06 34.38
C GLU A 493 10.58 -0.19 33.22
N PRO A 494 9.30 0.21 33.23
CA PRO A 494 8.77 1.10 32.20
C PRO A 494 9.23 2.54 32.43
N VAL A 495 9.84 3.12 31.39
CA VAL A 495 10.24 4.52 31.34
C VAL A 495 9.21 5.30 30.53
N ALA A 496 8.67 6.37 31.12
CA ALA A 496 7.73 7.27 30.46
C ALA A 496 8.47 8.44 29.80
N ILE A 497 8.22 8.66 28.51
CA ILE A 497 8.79 9.76 27.73
C ILE A 497 7.63 10.60 27.18
N PRO A 498 7.23 11.70 27.85
CA PRO A 498 6.24 12.63 27.32
C PRO A 498 6.77 13.26 26.02
N MET A 499 6.05 13.11 24.91
CA MET A 499 6.50 13.54 23.59
C MET A 499 6.20 15.00 23.28
N HIS A 500 5.40 15.67 24.12
CA HIS A 500 5.04 17.10 24.01
C HIS A 500 4.71 17.52 22.58
N PHE A 501 3.74 16.83 21.97
CA PHE A 501 3.29 17.16 20.62
C PHE A 501 2.69 18.57 20.57
N VAL A 502 3.04 19.31 19.53
CA VAL A 502 2.49 20.65 19.27
C VAL A 502 1.48 20.58 18.14
N ARG A 503 0.56 21.55 18.13
CA ARG A 503 -0.48 21.68 17.09
C ARG A 503 -0.09 22.69 16.03
N GLU A 504 -0.32 22.34 14.77
CA GLU A 504 -0.08 23.21 13.64
C GLU A 504 -1.19 23.09 12.61
N ILE A 505 -1.60 24.20 11.99
CA ILE A 505 -2.49 24.21 10.83
C ILE A 505 -1.64 24.36 9.57
N ARG A 506 -1.82 23.46 8.61
CA ARG A 506 -1.17 23.50 7.29
C ARG A 506 -2.19 23.67 6.19
N ASP A 507 -1.85 24.53 5.23
CA ASP A 507 -2.59 24.78 4.00
C ASP A 507 -1.89 24.09 2.84
N TYR A 508 -2.68 23.46 1.96
CA TYR A 508 -2.21 22.82 0.74
C TYR A 508 -3.08 23.25 -0.44
N THR A 509 -2.47 23.31 -1.62
CA THR A 509 -3.19 23.47 -2.88
C THR A 509 -2.84 22.30 -3.78
N PHE A 510 -3.86 21.58 -4.26
CA PHE A 510 -3.71 20.47 -5.22
C PHE A 510 -4.81 20.55 -6.27
N ASN A 511 -4.45 20.56 -7.56
CA ASN A 511 -5.41 20.69 -8.67
C ASN A 511 -6.45 21.81 -8.49
N ASN A 512 -6.01 22.98 -8.01
CA ASN A 512 -6.84 24.15 -7.69
C ASN A 512 -7.81 23.97 -6.50
N HIS A 513 -7.64 22.92 -5.69
CA HIS A 513 -8.37 22.71 -4.44
C HIS A 513 -7.55 23.20 -3.25
N ASP A 514 -8.14 24.07 -2.44
CA ASP A 514 -7.54 24.51 -1.18
C ASP A 514 -7.93 23.57 -0.04
N LEU A 515 -6.93 22.85 0.48
CA LEU A 515 -7.06 21.91 1.57
C LEU A 515 -6.40 22.48 2.81
N ARG A 516 -7.01 22.21 3.98
CA ARG A 516 -6.51 22.69 5.26
C ARG A 516 -6.66 21.61 6.31
N PHE A 517 -5.59 21.32 7.01
CA PHE A 517 -5.53 20.28 8.05
C PHE A 517 -4.87 20.82 9.29
N GLN A 518 -5.34 20.39 10.45
CA GLN A 518 -4.70 20.61 11.73
C GLN A 518 -4.03 19.32 12.19
N PHE A 519 -2.74 19.42 12.50
CA PHE A 519 -1.91 18.32 12.96
C PHE A 519 -1.62 18.44 14.46
N GLU A 520 -1.33 17.29 15.09
CA GLU A 520 -0.70 17.17 16.40
C GLU A 520 0.37 16.07 16.31
N GLY A 521 1.65 16.40 16.40
CA GLY A 521 2.70 15.43 16.04
C GLY A 521 2.60 15.02 14.56
N ASP A 522 2.49 13.72 14.30
CA ASP A 522 2.43 13.13 12.95
C ASP A 522 1.02 12.68 12.52
N HIS A 523 -0.06 13.04 13.23
CA HIS A 523 -1.44 12.75 12.82
C HIS A 523 -2.29 14.00 12.58
N VAL A 524 -3.39 13.86 11.83
CA VAL A 524 -4.39 14.91 11.62
C VAL A 524 -5.48 14.79 12.67
N ILE A 525 -5.78 15.90 13.36
CA ILE A 525 -6.84 15.98 14.37
C ILE A 525 -8.09 16.71 13.87
N ALA A 526 -7.99 17.49 12.79
CA ALA A 526 -9.13 18.15 12.15
C ALA A 526 -8.82 18.50 10.70
N ALA A 527 -9.85 18.53 9.84
CA ALA A 527 -9.72 18.89 8.43
C ALA A 527 -10.87 19.81 7.99
N ARG A 528 -10.57 20.76 7.10
CA ARG A 528 -11.62 21.56 6.44
C ARG A 528 -12.25 20.73 5.32
N SER A 529 -13.40 20.14 5.61
CA SER A 529 -14.15 19.30 4.68
C SER A 529 -15.28 20.06 3.98
N LYS A 530 -15.74 21.22 4.48
CA LYS A 530 -16.80 22.04 3.82
C LYS A 530 -18.14 21.30 3.64
N GLY A 531 -18.62 20.61 4.68
CA GLY A 531 -19.97 20.01 4.68
C GLY A 531 -20.09 18.64 3.98
N LYS A 532 -18.97 18.03 3.58
CA LYS A 532 -18.90 16.66 3.02
C LYS A 532 -19.34 15.61 4.04
N ARG A 533 -19.69 14.41 3.60
CA ARG A 533 -20.03 13.27 4.49
C ARG A 533 -18.93 12.21 4.47
N LEU A 534 -19.02 11.20 5.34
CA LEU A 534 -18.02 10.14 5.50
C LEU A 534 -16.59 10.66 5.73
N CYS A 535 -16.47 11.75 6.48
CA CYS A 535 -15.19 12.38 6.77
C CYS A 535 -14.43 11.59 7.85
N PHE A 536 -13.11 11.49 7.67
CA PHE A 536 -12.20 10.88 8.64
C PHE A 536 -12.00 11.76 9.87
N PHE A 537 -11.97 13.07 9.67
CA PHE A 537 -11.57 14.04 10.69
C PHE A 537 -12.72 15.00 11.00
N PRO A 538 -12.82 15.48 12.26
CA PRO A 538 -13.70 16.58 12.63
C PRO A 538 -13.48 17.82 11.75
N GLU A 539 -14.55 18.59 11.53
CA GLU A 539 -14.46 19.86 10.81
C GLU A 539 -13.55 20.83 11.56
N LEU A 540 -12.59 21.41 10.84
CA LEU A 540 -11.71 22.43 11.40
C LEU A 540 -12.51 23.72 11.66
N GLU A 541 -12.63 24.12 12.94
CA GLU A 541 -13.28 25.37 13.32
C GLU A 541 -12.56 26.56 12.68
N GLU A 542 -13.31 27.37 11.91
CA GLU A 542 -12.80 28.67 11.48
C GLU A 542 -12.67 29.55 12.73
N ARG A 543 -11.45 29.81 13.19
CA ARG A 543 -11.27 30.95 14.10
C ARG A 543 -11.72 32.19 13.34
N GLU A 544 -12.83 32.77 13.76
CA GLU A 544 -13.17 34.15 13.39
C GLU A 544 -11.93 35.00 13.64
N GLN A 545 -11.45 35.68 12.61
CA GLN A 545 -10.42 36.70 12.76
C GLN A 545 -10.98 37.74 13.74
N ILE A 546 -10.47 37.77 14.97
CA ILE A 546 -10.70 38.89 15.91
C ILE A 546 -9.81 40.05 15.50
#